data_AF-A0AAW8KP64-F1
#
_entry.id   AF-A0AAW8KP64-F1
#
_cell.length_a   1.000
_cell.length_b   1.000
_cell.length_c   1.000
_cell.angle_alpha   90.00
_cell.angle_beta   90.00
_cell.angle_gamma   90.00
#
_symmetry.space_group_name_H-M   'P 1'
#
loop_
_entity.id
_entity.type
_entity.pdbx_description
1 polymer ?
#
loop_
_entity_poly.entity_id
_entity_poly.type
_entity_poly.pdbx_seq_one_letter_code
_entity_poly.pdbx_strand_id
1 'polypeptide(L)'
;QELLHRLTLVLPGWYAEHRRDLPWRQDREPYHIWLSEIMLQQTRVEAVKGYYLRFLAALPDIQSLAACEDDRLHKLWEGLGYYSRVRNLKKAAQV
;
A
#
# COMPACT_ATOMS: atom_id res chain seq x y z
N GLN A 1 8.97 -31.76 -8.79
CA GLN A 1 7.66 -31.65 -8.10
C GLN A 1 7.81 -31.70 -6.58
N GLU A 2 8.60 -32.60 -6.01
CA GLU A 2 8.84 -32.72 -4.56
C GLU A 2 9.36 -31.44 -3.87
N LEU A 3 10.27 -30.71 -4.51
CA LEU A 3 10.79 -29.44 -3.99
C LEU A 3 9.71 -28.36 -3.82
N LEU A 4 8.79 -28.24 -4.79
CA LEU A 4 7.69 -27.27 -4.76
C LEU A 4 6.75 -27.57 -3.59
N HIS A 5 6.41 -28.85 -3.40
CA HIS A 5 5.58 -29.28 -2.28
C HIS A 5 6.24 -28.98 -0.94
N ARG A 6 7.55 -29.23 -0.80
CA ARG A 6 8.30 -28.89 0.41
C ARG A 6 8.29 -27.39 0.71
N LEU A 7 8.43 -26.54 -0.31
CA LEU A 7 8.35 -25.08 -0.14
C LEU A 7 6.99 -24.63 0.37
N THR A 8 5.89 -25.21 -0.12
CA THR A 8 4.54 -24.87 0.34
C THR A 8 4.28 -25.24 1.80
N LEU A 9 5.02 -26.20 2.36
CA LEU A 9 4.92 -26.60 3.76
C LEU A 9 5.80 -25.72 4.67
N VAL A 10 7.01 -25.38 4.23
CA VAL A 10 8.00 -24.67 5.07
C VAL A 10 7.78 -23.15 5.09
N LEU A 11 7.48 -22.54 3.94
CA LEU A 11 7.40 -21.08 3.83
C LEU A 11 6.31 -20.44 4.71
N PRO A 12 5.09 -21.02 4.85
CA PRO A 12 4.07 -20.43 5.72
C PRO A 12 4.48 -20.39 7.19
N GLY A 13 5.12 -21.46 7.67
CA GLY A 13 5.60 -21.53 9.07
C GLY A 13 6.68 -20.49 9.34
N TRP A 14 7.68 -20.42 8.46
CA TRP A 14 8.73 -19.40 8.57
C TRP A 14 8.15 -17.98 8.50
N TYR A 15 7.20 -17.72 7.58
CA TYR A 15 6.58 -16.41 7.44
C TYR A 15 5.75 -16.04 8.68
N ALA A 16 5.03 -16.99 9.28
CA ALA A 16 4.27 -16.73 10.50
C ALA A 16 5.16 -16.27 11.66
N GLU A 17 6.35 -16.86 11.79
CA GLU A 17 7.31 -16.56 12.86
C GLU A 17 8.17 -15.31 12.58
N HIS A 18 8.57 -15.08 11.33
CA HIS A 18 9.59 -14.08 10.99
C HIS A 18 9.07 -12.87 10.20
N ARG A 19 7.76 -12.79 9.93
CA ARG A 19 7.17 -11.65 9.20
C ARG A 19 7.48 -10.33 9.91
N ARG A 20 7.93 -9.36 9.12
CA ARG A 20 8.03 -7.96 9.57
C ARG A 20 6.65 -7.40 9.88
N ASP A 21 6.58 -6.62 10.95
CA ASP A 21 5.45 -5.76 11.25
C ASP A 21 5.45 -4.58 10.26
N LEU A 22 4.41 -4.54 9.42
CA LEU A 22 4.19 -3.50 8.43
C LEU A 22 2.76 -2.98 8.58
N PRO A 23 2.53 -1.66 8.60
CA PRO A 23 1.20 -1.10 8.85
C PRO A 23 0.10 -1.64 7.94
N TRP A 24 0.41 -1.81 6.65
CA TRP A 24 -0.51 -2.36 5.64
C TRP A 24 -0.76 -3.87 5.73
N ARG A 25 -0.21 -4.54 6.76
CA ARG A 25 -0.47 -5.96 7.06
C ARG A 25 -1.31 -6.16 8.33
N GLN A 26 -1.78 -5.07 8.94
CA GLN A 26 -2.53 -5.10 10.20
C GLN A 26 -4.01 -5.47 10.01
N ASP A 27 -4.57 -5.14 8.85
CA ASP A 27 -5.92 -5.55 8.44
C ASP A 27 -5.91 -6.14 7.02
N ARG A 28 -7.10 -6.49 6.52
CA ARG A 28 -7.31 -7.00 5.16
C ARG A 28 -8.22 -6.08 4.34
N GLU A 29 -8.25 -4.79 4.68
CA GLU A 29 -9.12 -3.85 4.00
C GLU A 29 -8.62 -3.63 2.56
N PRO A 30 -9.44 -3.84 1.51
CA PRO A 30 -8.99 -3.76 0.13
C PRO A 30 -8.35 -2.41 -0.22
N TYR A 31 -8.89 -1.30 0.29
CA TYR A 31 -8.32 0.03 0.09
C TYR A 31 -6.90 0.16 0.67
N HIS A 32 -6.69 -0.34 1.88
CA HIS A 32 -5.40 -0.31 2.58
C HIS A 32 -4.34 -1.12 1.84
N ILE A 33 -4.70 -2.33 1.41
CA ILE A 33 -3.82 -3.21 0.63
C ILE A 33 -3.46 -2.50 -0.67
N TRP A 34 -4.45 -2.07 -1.44
CA TRP A 34 -4.24 -1.43 -2.74
C TRP A 34 -3.37 -0.18 -2.65
N LEU A 35 -3.65 0.70 -1.69
CA LEU A 35 -2.84 1.91 -1.45
C LEU A 35 -1.37 1.56 -1.19
N SER A 36 -1.12 0.56 -0.33
CA SER A 36 0.23 0.14 0.01
C SER A 36 0.99 -0.41 -1.20
N GLU A 37 0.33 -1.21 -2.04
CA GLU A 37 0.93 -1.80 -3.24
C GLU A 37 1.33 -0.72 -4.25
N ILE A 38 0.46 0.29 -4.48
CA ILE A 38 0.78 1.42 -5.36
C ILE A 38 1.95 2.25 -4.82
N MET A 39 2.00 2.50 -3.51
CA MET A 39 3.12 3.24 -2.90
C MET A 39 4.44 2.46 -3.00
N LEU A 40 4.42 1.13 -2.83
CA LEU A 40 5.61 0.27 -2.84
C LEU A 40 6.22 0.07 -4.23
N GLN A 41 5.50 0.40 -5.30
CA GLN A 41 6.07 0.39 -6.65
C GLN A 41 7.27 1.33 -6.74
N GLN A 42 8.45 0.77 -7.06
CA GLN A 42 9.71 1.53 -7.23
C GLN A 42 10.08 2.41 -6.01
N THR A 43 9.56 2.09 -4.81
CA THR A 43 9.81 2.82 -3.56
C THR A 43 10.17 1.85 -2.45
N ARG A 44 11.14 2.21 -1.59
CA ARG A 44 11.58 1.33 -0.49
C ARG A 44 10.56 1.31 0.66
N VAL A 45 10.42 0.15 1.31
CA VAL A 45 9.51 -0.06 2.47
C VAL A 45 9.65 1.01 3.55
N GLU A 46 10.88 1.34 3.96
CA GLU A 46 11.11 2.30 5.04
C GLU A 46 10.62 3.71 4.70
N ALA A 47 10.72 4.12 3.43
CA ALA A 47 10.15 5.38 2.99
C ALA A 47 8.61 5.33 3.05
N VAL A 48 7.99 4.26 2.56
CA VAL A 48 6.53 4.15 2.44
C VAL A 48 5.80 4.17 3.79
N LYS A 49 6.37 3.60 4.86
CA LYS A 49 5.72 3.51 6.19
C LYS A 49 5.11 4.84 6.65
N GLY A 50 5.88 5.91 6.62
CA GLY A 50 5.42 7.23 7.07
C GLY A 50 4.37 7.85 6.15
N TYR A 51 4.52 7.67 4.84
CA TYR A 51 3.55 8.18 3.87
C TYR A 51 2.22 7.45 3.97
N TYR A 52 2.24 6.12 4.07
CA TYR A 52 1.05 5.30 4.20
C TYR A 52 0.20 5.72 5.40
N LEU A 53 0.81 5.86 6.59
CA LEU A 53 0.11 6.27 7.80
C LEU A 53 -0.51 7.68 7.67
N ARG A 54 0.25 8.64 7.14
CA ARG A 54 -0.25 10.01 6.91
C ARG A 54 -1.38 10.05 5.88
N PHE A 55 -1.26 9.23 4.83
CA PHE A 55 -2.24 9.19 3.75
C PHE A 55 -3.57 8.63 4.25
N LEU A 56 -3.55 7.51 4.98
CA LEU A 56 -4.76 6.95 5.60
C LEU A 56 -5.38 7.86 6.66
N ALA A 57 -4.57 8.56 7.45
CA ALA A 57 -5.09 9.54 8.40
C ALA A 57 -5.86 10.68 7.70
N ALA A 58 -5.45 11.06 6.49
CA ALA A 58 -6.08 12.13 5.72
C ALA A 58 -7.23 11.66 4.83
N LEU A 59 -7.11 10.44 4.29
CA LEU A 59 -7.98 9.81 3.31
C LEU A 59 -8.21 8.35 3.77
N PRO A 60 -9.13 8.13 4.74
CA PRO A 60 -9.28 6.83 5.40
C PRO A 60 -9.93 5.76 4.53
N ASP A 61 -10.66 6.16 3.49
CA ASP A 61 -11.41 5.26 2.62
C ASP A 61 -11.35 5.68 1.14
N ILE A 62 -11.87 4.81 0.28
CA ILE A 62 -11.88 5.02 -1.17
C ILE A 62 -12.72 6.24 -1.57
N GLN A 63 -13.81 6.54 -0.86
CA GLN A 63 -14.66 7.71 -1.10
C GLN A 63 -13.91 9.01 -0.81
N SER A 64 -13.17 9.06 0.29
CA SER A 64 -12.33 10.19 0.66
C SER A 64 -11.23 10.42 -0.38
N LEU A 65 -10.60 9.35 -0.89
CA LEU A 65 -9.65 9.45 -2.00
C LEU A 65 -10.30 9.98 -3.27
N ALA A 66 -11.47 9.46 -3.66
CA ALA A 66 -12.20 9.86 -4.86
C ALA A 66 -12.59 11.35 -4.84
N ALA A 67 -13.00 11.85 -3.67
CA ALA A 67 -13.43 13.23 -3.45
C ALA A 67 -12.28 14.21 -3.12
N CYS A 68 -11.05 13.73 -2.91
CA CYS A 68 -9.93 14.58 -2.50
C CYS A 68 -9.51 15.52 -3.64
N GLU A 69 -9.38 16.82 -3.38
CA GLU A 69 -8.85 17.80 -4.34
C GLU A 69 -7.43 17.45 -4.81
N ASP A 70 -7.13 17.69 -6.09
CA ASP A 70 -5.86 17.29 -6.71
C ASP A 70 -4.63 17.89 -6.02
N ASP A 71 -4.70 19.16 -5.61
CA ASP A 71 -3.59 19.83 -4.91
C ASP A 71 -3.33 19.21 -3.54
N ARG A 72 -4.39 18.89 -2.79
CA ARG A 72 -4.27 18.20 -1.50
C ARG A 72 -3.70 16.79 -1.69
N LEU A 73 -4.16 16.08 -2.72
CA LEU A 73 -3.68 14.74 -3.05
C LEU A 73 -2.19 14.76 -3.45
N HIS A 74 -1.78 15.69 -4.31
CA HIS A 74 -0.39 15.87 -4.69
C HIS A 74 0.48 16.20 -3.48
N LYS A 75 0.00 17.04 -2.56
CA LYS A 75 0.75 17.37 -1.34
C LYS A 75 0.93 16.16 -0.43
N LEU A 76 -0.07 15.30 -0.29
CA LEU A 76 0.04 14.05 0.48
C LEU A 76 1.07 13.08 -0.13
N TRP A 77 1.23 13.10 -1.46
CA TRP A 77 2.16 12.25 -2.22
C TRP A 77 3.57 12.84 -2.41
N GLU A 78 3.76 14.10 -2.03
CA GLU A 78 4.99 14.85 -2.28
C GLU A 78 6.21 14.14 -1.68
N GLY A 79 7.19 13.80 -2.52
CA GLY A 79 8.41 13.08 -2.12
C GLY A 79 8.42 11.57 -2.41
N LEU A 80 7.27 10.96 -2.74
CA LEU A 80 7.24 9.56 -3.21
C LEU A 80 7.64 9.39 -4.69
N GLY A 81 7.65 10.48 -5.47
CA GLY A 81 7.94 10.44 -6.90
C GLY A 81 6.87 9.72 -7.73
N TYR A 82 7.06 9.68 -9.06
CA TYR A 82 6.16 9.04 -10.02
C TYR A 82 4.67 9.42 -9.82
N TYR A 83 4.34 10.70 -9.95
CA TYR A 83 2.99 11.25 -9.72
C TYR A 83 1.88 10.68 -10.61
N SER A 84 2.23 9.99 -11.70
CA SER A 84 1.24 9.22 -12.47
C SER A 84 0.54 8.16 -11.61
N ARG A 85 1.23 7.59 -10.60
CA ARG A 85 0.66 6.59 -9.68
C ARG A 85 -0.52 7.15 -8.91
N VAL A 86 -0.34 8.29 -8.22
CA VAL A 86 -1.40 8.88 -7.39
C VAL A 86 -2.56 9.42 -8.22
N ARG A 87 -2.28 9.94 -9.42
CA ARG A 87 -3.34 10.35 -10.36
C ARG A 87 -4.16 9.17 -10.84
N ASN A 88 -3.52 8.05 -11.21
CA ASN A 88 -4.22 6.85 -11.64
C ASN A 88 -4.97 6.19 -10.47
N LEU A 89 -4.41 6.25 -9.26
CA LEU A 89 -5.07 5.82 -8.03
C LEU A 89 -6.39 6.59 -7.82
N LYS A 90 -6.37 7.93 -7.88
CA LYS A 90 -7.61 8.73 -7.75
C LYS A 90 -8.60 8.45 -8.87
N LYS A 91 -8.14 8.39 -10.12
CA LYS A 91 -9.01 8.05 -11.27
C LYS A 91 -9.72 6.71 -11.06
N ALA A 92 -9.02 5.69 -10.60
CA ALA A 92 -9.60 4.38 -10.33
C ALA A 92 -10.58 4.39 -9.15
N ALA A 93 -10.39 5.28 -8.16
CA ALA A 93 -11.33 5.43 -7.05
C ALA A 93 -12.66 6.12 -7.45
N GLN A 94 -12.71 6.75 -8.62
CA GLN A 94 -13.89 7.48 -9.13
C GLN A 94 -14.76 6.66 -10.10
N VAL A 95 -14.39 5.41 -10.37
CA VAL A 95 -15.11 4.48 -11.27
C VAL A 95 -15.82 3.42 -10.44
#